data_AF-A0A093XUI9-F1
#
_entry.id   AF-A0A093XUI9-F1
#
_cell.length_a   1.000
_cell.length_b   1.000
_cell.length_c   1.000
_cell.angle_alpha   90.00
_cell.angle_beta   90.00
_cell.angle_gamma   90.00
#
_symmetry.space_group_name_H-M   'P 1'
#
loop_
_entity.id
_entity.type
_entity.pdbx_description
1 polymer ?
#
loop_
_entity_poly.entity_id
_entity_poly.type
_entity_poly.pdbx_seq_one_letter_code
_entity_poly.pdbx_strand_id
1 'polypeptide(L)'
;MASYELALEALRSLKPDEKPNISLVARTYGVNQSNLSKRFRGVTGSKEAQYNNQRLLSKEQSRTLIKWINQLTERGLPPTNSMLENFAREISGKEPGKNWASRWLKAHSDKVISRYSKGLDSDRKKADSAYNTHYILSLLAGNRAYTSRQTKFIIWMRRALCLV
;
A
#
# COMPACT_ATOMS: atom_id res chain seq x y z
N MET A 1 -14.78 24.34 23.86
CA MET A 1 -15.48 23.04 23.74
C MET A 1 -16.46 22.81 24.88
N ALA A 2 -16.10 23.10 26.13
CA ALA A 2 -16.98 22.98 27.30
C ALA A 2 -18.38 23.62 27.12
N SER A 3 -18.47 24.81 26.50
CA SER A 3 -19.76 25.47 26.23
C SER A 3 -20.69 24.71 25.30
N TYR A 4 -20.15 23.97 24.31
CA TYR A 4 -20.94 23.13 23.41
C TYR A 4 -21.45 21.87 24.10
N GLU A 5 -20.64 21.26 24.96
CA GLU A 5 -21.05 20.08 25.72
C GLU A 5 -22.17 20.41 26.72
N LEU A 6 -22.05 21.53 27.44
CA LEU A 6 -23.09 22.02 28.35
C LEU A 6 -24.40 22.34 27.60
N ALA A 7 -24.31 22.97 26.43
CA ALA A 7 -25.46 23.25 25.58
C ALA A 7 -26.13 21.98 25.03
N LEU A 8 -25.35 20.95 24.72
CA LEU A 8 -25.87 19.64 24.28
C LEU A 8 -26.56 18.90 25.43
N GLU A 9 -25.99 18.94 26.64
CA GLU A 9 -26.60 18.34 27.82
C GLU A 9 -27.94 19.00 28.17
N ALA A 10 -27.99 20.33 28.13
CA ALA A 10 -29.22 21.09 28.33
C ALA A 10 -30.31 20.75 27.30
N LEU A 11 -29.94 20.40 26.06
CA LEU A 11 -30.89 19.95 25.04
C LEU A 11 -31.33 18.49 25.27
N ARG A 12 -30.46 17.63 25.81
CA ARG A 12 -30.76 16.21 26.10
C ARG A 12 -31.61 16.04 27.36
N SER A 13 -31.53 16.97 28.32
CA SER A 13 -32.34 16.95 29.54
C SER A 13 -33.80 17.39 29.32
N LEU A 14 -34.15 17.88 28.13
CA LEU A 14 -35.52 18.26 27.79
C LEU A 14 -36.41 17.02 27.63
N LYS A 15 -37.70 17.16 27.94
CA LYS A 15 -38.67 16.07 27.80
C LYS A 15 -38.79 15.66 26.33
N PRO A 16 -38.87 14.35 26.01
CA PRO A 16 -38.88 13.85 24.64
C PRO A 16 -40.09 14.31 23.80
N ASP A 17 -41.21 14.67 24.44
CA ASP A 17 -42.43 15.12 23.77
C ASP A 17 -42.41 16.60 23.34
N GLU A 18 -41.44 17.40 23.80
CA GLU A 18 -41.38 18.82 23.48
C GLU A 18 -40.30 19.10 22.41
N LYS A 19 -40.65 19.89 21.39
CA LYS A 19 -39.68 20.28 20.36
C LYS A 19 -38.60 21.18 20.99
N PRO A 20 -37.32 20.76 21.04
CA PRO A 20 -36.30 21.52 21.74
C PRO A 20 -36.00 22.85 21.05
N ASN A 21 -36.03 23.96 21.81
CA ASN A 21 -35.71 25.30 21.30
C ASN A 21 -34.19 25.54 21.26
N ILE A 22 -33.56 25.09 20.17
CA ILE A 22 -32.10 25.16 19.96
C ILE A 22 -31.60 26.62 19.96
N SER A 23 -32.42 27.57 19.49
CA SER A 23 -32.04 28.99 19.40
C SER A 23 -31.89 29.62 20.78
N LEU A 24 -32.80 29.31 21.71
CA LEU A 24 -32.72 29.81 23.08
C LEU A 24 -31.46 29.29 23.77
N VAL A 25 -31.24 27.97 23.72
CA VAL A 25 -30.06 27.33 24.31
C VAL A 25 -28.77 27.89 23.72
N ALA A 26 -28.70 28.04 22.39
CA ALA A 26 -27.53 28.60 21.73
C ALA A 26 -27.19 30.01 22.24
N ARG A 27 -28.21 30.86 22.47
CA ARG A 27 -28.04 32.20 23.01
C ARG A 27 -27.60 32.18 24.47
N THR A 28 -28.19 31.33 25.31
CA THR A 28 -27.84 31.19 26.73
C THR A 28 -26.38 30.79 26.93
N TYR A 29 -25.88 29.88 26.10
CA TYR A 29 -24.50 29.37 26.19
C TYR A 29 -23.50 30.09 25.27
N GLY A 30 -23.94 31.11 24.51
CA GLY A 30 -23.09 31.87 23.60
C GLY A 30 -22.46 31.04 22.46
N VAL A 31 -23.14 29.99 22.00
CA VAL A 31 -22.65 29.09 20.94
C VAL A 31 -23.35 29.33 19.61
N ASN A 32 -22.69 28.99 18.49
CA ASN A 32 -23.32 29.08 17.18
C ASN A 32 -24.47 28.05 17.06
N GLN A 33 -25.68 28.56 16.80
CA GLN A 33 -26.94 27.81 16.74
C GLN A 33 -26.94 26.72 15.65
N SER A 34 -26.43 27.02 14.45
CA SER A 34 -26.39 26.05 13.35
C SER A 34 -25.47 24.86 13.66
N ASN A 35 -24.34 25.12 14.34
CA ASN A 35 -23.39 24.08 14.74
C ASN A 35 -23.96 23.23 15.88
N LEU A 36 -24.63 23.86 16.86
CA LEU A 36 -25.33 23.17 17.95
C LEU A 36 -26.41 22.23 17.41
N SER A 37 -27.21 22.69 16.44
CA SER A 37 -28.25 21.88 15.79
C SER A 37 -27.68 20.66 15.07
N LYS A 38 -26.59 20.84 14.30
CA LYS A 38 -25.91 19.73 13.60
C LYS A 38 -25.36 18.67 14.56
N ARG A 39 -24.81 19.10 15.70
CA ARG A 39 -24.31 18.20 16.75
C ARG A 39 -25.43 17.47 17.48
N PHE A 40 -26.50 18.18 17.84
CA PHE A 40 -27.67 17.61 18.53
C PHE A 40 -28.36 16.55 17.68
N ARG A 41 -28.50 16.78 16.37
CA ARG A 41 -29.06 15.82 15.41
C ARG A 41 -28.10 14.70 15.00
N GLY A 42 -26.87 14.67 15.52
CA GLY A 42 -25.85 13.68 15.15
C GLY A 42 -25.35 13.79 13.70
N VAL A 43 -25.65 14.89 13.00
CA VAL A 43 -25.18 15.11 11.61
C VAL A 43 -23.66 15.26 11.56
N THR A 44 -23.08 15.87 12.59
CA THR A 44 -21.63 15.95 12.74
C THR A 44 -21.13 14.71 13.48
N GLY A 45 -20.54 13.77 12.75
CA GLY A 45 -19.86 12.61 13.34
C GLY A 45 -18.59 12.99 14.11
N SER A 46 -17.99 12.00 14.78
CA SER A 46 -16.72 12.20 15.45
C SER A 46 -15.60 12.51 14.45
N LYS A 47 -14.54 13.20 14.93
CA LYS A 47 -13.36 13.46 14.10
C LYS A 47 -12.73 12.16 13.62
N GLU A 48 -12.74 11.14 14.46
CA GLU A 48 -12.21 9.81 14.16
C GLU A 48 -12.99 9.16 13.01
N ALA A 49 -14.32 9.24 13.03
CA ALA A 49 -15.16 8.73 11.94
C ALA A 49 -14.90 9.49 10.65
N GLN A 50 -14.79 10.82 10.71
CA GLN A 50 -14.43 11.63 9.55
C GLN A 50 -13.08 11.22 8.97
N TYR A 51 -12.05 11.07 9.81
CA TYR A 51 -10.73 10.63 9.37
C TYR A 51 -10.76 9.21 8.80
N ASN A 52 -11.52 8.29 9.39
CA ASN A 52 -11.65 6.93 8.85
C ASN A 52 -12.29 6.96 7.46
N ASN A 53 -13.31 7.78 7.24
CA ASN A 53 -14.00 7.91 5.95
C ASN A 53 -13.11 8.56 4.87
N GLN A 54 -12.18 9.44 5.26
CA GLN A 54 -11.26 10.10 4.33
C GLN A 54 -10.05 9.23 3.97
N ARG A 55 -9.76 8.18 4.75
CA ARG A 55 -8.60 7.32 4.49
C ARG A 55 -8.86 6.42 3.28
N LEU A 56 -7.84 6.28 2.44
CA LEU A 56 -7.85 5.31 1.36
C LEU A 56 -7.82 3.87 1.89
N LEU A 57 -7.03 3.64 2.94
CA LEU A 57 -6.85 2.34 3.58
C LEU A 57 -7.40 2.37 5.00
N SER A 58 -8.10 1.30 5.38
CA SER A 58 -8.51 1.09 6.77
C SER A 58 -7.29 0.98 7.70
N LYS A 59 -7.51 1.12 9.01
CA LYS A 59 -6.45 0.94 10.00
C LYS A 59 -5.84 -0.46 9.91
N GLU A 60 -6.66 -1.47 9.69
CA GLU A 60 -6.23 -2.87 9.58
C GLU A 60 -5.44 -3.10 8.28
N GLN A 61 -5.95 -2.62 7.14
CA GLN A 61 -5.25 -2.69 5.86
C GLN A 61 -3.88 -2.00 5.94
N SER A 62 -3.82 -0.83 6.58
CA SER A 62 -2.55 -0.11 6.79
C SER A 62 -1.59 -0.93 7.65
N ARG A 63 -2.06 -1.60 8.70
CA ARG A 63 -1.19 -2.47 9.55
C ARG A 63 -0.65 -3.65 8.77
N THR A 64 -1.47 -4.31 7.95
CA THR A 64 -1.03 -5.41 7.08
C THR A 64 0.00 -4.93 6.06
N LEU A 65 -0.24 -3.78 5.43
CA LEU A 65 0.69 -3.19 4.47
C LEU A 65 2.03 -2.83 5.13
N ILE A 66 2.02 -2.24 6.33
CA ILE A 66 3.25 -1.96 7.09
C ILE A 66 4.04 -3.24 7.38
N LYS A 67 3.36 -4.29 7.85
CA LYS A 67 4.00 -5.58 8.14
C LYS A 67 4.66 -6.14 6.88
N TRP A 68 3.97 -6.08 5.74
CA TRP A 68 4.51 -6.52 4.45
C TRP A 68 5.73 -5.70 4.02
N ILE A 69 5.65 -4.36 4.10
CA ILE A 69 6.77 -3.46 3.75
C ILE A 69 8.00 -3.76 4.62
N ASN A 70 7.80 -3.98 5.92
CA ASN A 70 8.90 -4.29 6.84
C ASN A 70 9.56 -5.62 6.48
N GLN A 71 8.77 -6.66 6.16
CA GLN A 71 9.30 -7.94 5.70
C GLN A 71 10.07 -7.82 4.38
N LEU A 72 9.60 -7.01 3.44
CA LEU A 72 10.31 -6.74 2.19
C LEU A 72 11.63 -6.00 2.44
N THR A 73 11.61 -5.03 3.34
CA THR A 73 12.79 -4.23 3.70
C THR A 73 13.83 -5.06 4.43
N GLU A 74 13.43 -5.99 5.30
CA GLU A 74 14.31 -6.96 5.95
C GLU A 74 14.99 -7.88 4.94
N ARG A 75 14.31 -8.21 3.84
CA ARG A 75 14.87 -8.97 2.71
C ARG A 75 15.75 -8.13 1.77
N GLY A 76 15.95 -6.85 2.06
CA GLY A 76 16.76 -5.94 1.24
C GLY A 76 16.03 -5.36 0.02
N LEU A 77 14.70 -5.45 -0.02
CA LEU A 77 13.86 -4.97 -1.13
C LEU A 77 12.86 -3.91 -0.64
N PRO A 78 13.32 -2.72 -0.19
CA PRO A 78 12.40 -1.68 0.22
C PRO A 78 11.54 -1.23 -0.97
N PRO A 79 10.21 -1.19 -0.83
CA PRO A 79 9.32 -0.82 -1.91
C PRO A 79 9.44 0.68 -2.24
N THR A 80 9.34 1.01 -3.53
CA THR A 80 9.30 2.40 -3.99
C THR A 80 7.91 3.00 -3.78
N ASN A 81 7.80 4.33 -3.83
CA ASN A 81 6.51 5.02 -3.72
C ASN A 81 5.49 4.55 -4.77
N SER A 82 5.93 4.27 -6.00
CA SER A 82 5.05 3.75 -7.06
C SER A 82 4.52 2.35 -6.73
N MET A 83 5.35 1.48 -6.14
CA MET A 83 4.89 0.18 -5.66
C MET A 83 3.86 0.32 -4.53
N LEU A 84 4.07 1.26 -3.60
CA LEU A 84 3.12 1.54 -2.53
C LEU A 84 1.76 2.01 -3.05
N GLU A 85 1.76 2.87 -4.07
CA GLU A 85 0.54 3.30 -4.75
C GLU A 85 -0.17 2.12 -5.42
N ASN A 86 0.56 1.23 -6.10
CA ASN A 86 -0.03 0.04 -6.69
C ASN A 86 -0.64 -0.89 -5.64
N PHE A 87 0.05 -1.16 -4.53
CA PHE A 87 -0.51 -1.96 -3.44
C PHE A 87 -1.76 -1.32 -2.84
N ALA A 88 -1.75 0.00 -2.64
CA ALA A 88 -2.91 0.71 -2.12
C ALA A 88 -4.09 0.69 -3.09
N ARG A 89 -3.83 0.78 -4.40
CA ARG A 89 -4.84 0.61 -5.46
C ARG A 89 -5.45 -0.77 -5.43
N GLU A 90 -4.62 -1.81 -5.35
CA GLU A 90 -5.08 -3.21 -5.29
C GLU A 90 -5.92 -3.49 -4.03
N ILE A 91 -5.49 -2.98 -2.87
CA ILE A 91 -6.19 -3.21 -1.60
C ILE A 91 -7.51 -2.42 -1.51
N SER A 92 -7.54 -1.19 -2.00
CA SER A 92 -8.69 -0.29 -1.85
C SER A 92 -9.66 -0.31 -3.02
N GLY A 93 -9.24 -0.81 -4.19
CA GLY A 93 -9.97 -0.71 -5.45
C GLY A 93 -10.12 0.73 -5.96
N LYS A 94 -9.37 1.68 -5.39
CA LYS A 94 -9.47 3.12 -5.69
C LYS A 94 -8.10 3.68 -6.04
N GLU A 95 -8.09 4.71 -6.88
CA GLU A 95 -6.86 5.38 -7.27
C GLU A 95 -6.28 6.20 -6.10
N PRO A 96 -5.04 5.92 -5.65
CA PRO A 96 -4.38 6.76 -4.66
C PRO A 96 -4.09 8.15 -5.24
N GLY A 97 -4.21 9.20 -4.43
CA GLY A 97 -3.83 10.55 -4.86
C GLY A 97 -2.31 10.67 -5.05
N LYS A 98 -1.86 11.61 -5.90
CA LYS A 98 -0.44 11.85 -6.26
C LYS A 98 0.56 11.90 -5.09
N ASN A 99 0.13 12.42 -3.94
CA ASN A 99 0.99 12.57 -2.76
C ASN A 99 0.67 11.55 -1.67
N TRP A 100 -0.15 10.53 -1.97
CA TRP A 100 -0.67 9.59 -0.99
C TRP A 100 0.46 8.77 -0.38
N ALA A 101 1.34 8.15 -1.19
CA ALA A 101 2.42 7.31 -0.67
C ALA A 101 3.35 8.08 0.26
N SER A 102 3.80 9.28 -0.15
CA SER A 102 4.66 10.13 0.67
C SER A 102 3.99 10.55 1.99
N ARG A 103 2.70 10.92 1.95
CA ARG A 103 1.94 11.30 3.15
C ARG A 103 1.71 10.11 4.07
N TRP A 104 1.39 8.95 3.49
CA TRP A 104 1.14 7.72 4.22
C TRP A 104 2.41 7.22 4.91
N LEU A 105 3.57 7.26 4.22
CA LEU A 105 4.87 6.94 4.81
C LEU A 105 5.22 7.90 5.96
N LYS A 106 5.05 9.21 5.75
CA LYS A 106 5.29 10.21 6.81
C LYS A 106 4.44 9.94 8.06
N ALA A 107 3.17 9.60 7.86
CA ALA A 107 2.22 9.30 8.93
C ALA A 107 2.51 7.99 9.69
N HIS A 108 3.31 7.08 9.12
CA HIS A 108 3.67 5.79 9.72
C HIS A 108 5.20 5.62 9.84
N SER A 109 5.93 6.73 9.89
CA SER A 109 7.39 6.75 9.97
C SER A 109 7.94 6.11 11.24
N ASP A 110 7.12 6.04 12.30
CA ASP A 110 7.41 5.34 13.55
C ASP A 110 7.39 3.81 13.41
N LYS A 111 6.72 3.26 12.40
CA LYS A 111 6.48 1.82 12.23
C LYS A 111 7.14 1.21 11.00
N VAL A 112 7.39 2.02 9.97
CA VAL A 112 8.01 1.57 8.73
C VAL A 112 9.52 1.61 8.88
N ILE A 113 10.16 0.46 8.67
CA ILE A 113 11.63 0.36 8.66
C ILE A 113 12.15 1.12 7.45
N SER A 114 12.87 2.21 7.66
CA SER A 114 13.61 2.90 6.60
C SER A 114 15.03 2.33 6.56
N ARG A 115 15.32 1.47 5.58
CA ARG A 115 16.69 1.12 5.22
C ARG A 115 17.03 1.76 3.89
N TYR A 116 18.12 2.50 3.87
CA TYR A 116 18.73 2.90 2.62
C TYR A 116 19.32 1.64 1.98
N SER A 117 18.77 1.19 0.86
CA SER A 117 19.46 0.20 0.03
C SER A 117 20.76 0.83 -0.43
N LYS A 118 21.90 0.23 -0.06
CA LYS A 118 23.15 0.54 -0.76
C LYS A 118 22.89 0.27 -2.25
N GLY A 119 23.29 1.21 -3.11
CA GLY A 119 23.19 1.00 -4.55
C GLY A 119 23.81 -0.36 -4.93
N LEU A 120 23.30 -0.99 -5.99
CA LEU A 120 23.90 -2.20 -6.52
C LEU A 120 25.40 -1.97 -6.68
N ASP A 121 26.18 -2.87 -6.10
CA ASP A 121 27.63 -2.81 -6.14
C ASP A 121 28.09 -2.61 -7.60
N SER A 122 28.93 -1.60 -7.83
CA SER A 122 29.39 -1.25 -9.19
C SER A 122 30.04 -2.45 -9.86
N ASP A 123 30.71 -3.28 -9.07
CA ASP A 123 31.38 -4.50 -9.53
C ASP A 123 30.37 -5.57 -9.97
N ARG A 124 29.22 -5.69 -9.28
CA ARG A 124 28.11 -6.57 -9.72
C ARG A 124 27.49 -6.07 -11.02
N LYS A 125 27.29 -4.76 -11.18
CA LYS A 125 26.80 -4.18 -12.45
C LYS A 125 27.77 -4.42 -13.61
N LYS A 126 29.09 -4.38 -13.34
CA LYS A 126 30.14 -4.71 -14.31
C LYS A 126 30.16 -6.21 -14.65
N ALA A 127 29.88 -7.06 -13.66
CA ALA A 127 29.76 -8.50 -13.85
C ALA A 127 28.62 -8.88 -14.79
N ASP A 128 27.47 -8.20 -14.71
CA ASP A 128 26.32 -8.32 -15.64
C ASP A 128 26.48 -7.47 -16.92
N SER A 129 27.71 -7.16 -17.34
CA SER A 129 27.92 -6.53 -18.64
C SER A 129 27.53 -7.50 -19.76
N ALA A 130 26.98 -6.96 -20.86
CA ALA A 130 26.60 -7.74 -22.04
C ALA A 130 27.76 -8.63 -22.55
N TYR A 131 29.01 -8.18 -22.35
CA TYR A 131 30.21 -8.93 -22.66
C TYR A 131 30.34 -10.22 -21.82
N ASN A 132 30.17 -10.13 -20.50
CA ASN A 132 30.20 -11.30 -19.62
C ASN A 132 29.00 -12.23 -19.86
N THR A 133 27.81 -11.68 -20.10
CA THR A 133 26.64 -12.51 -20.43
C THR A 133 26.85 -13.26 -21.74
N HIS A 134 27.37 -12.58 -22.77
CA HIS A 134 27.72 -13.21 -24.05
C HIS A 134 28.82 -14.27 -23.89
N TYR A 135 29.84 -13.99 -23.09
CA TYR A 135 30.92 -14.93 -22.79
C TYR A 135 30.43 -16.18 -22.06
N ILE A 136 29.60 -16.03 -21.01
CA ILE A 136 29.00 -17.15 -20.28
C ILE A 136 28.07 -17.95 -21.20
N LEU A 137 27.24 -17.29 -22.02
CA LEU A 137 26.40 -17.96 -23.01
C LEU A 137 27.23 -18.71 -24.05
N SER A 138 28.35 -18.15 -24.51
CA SER A 138 29.29 -18.81 -25.42
C SER A 138 30.00 -20.00 -24.79
N LEU A 139 30.31 -19.95 -23.50
CA LEU A 139 30.88 -21.08 -22.73
C LEU A 139 29.86 -22.20 -22.54
N LEU A 140 28.60 -21.85 -22.23
CA LEU A 140 27.50 -22.81 -22.12
C LEU A 140 27.12 -23.42 -23.49
N ALA A 141 27.26 -22.65 -24.57
CA ALA A 141 27.09 -23.13 -25.94
C ALA A 141 28.27 -24.00 -26.39
N GLY A 142 29.51 -23.61 -26.04
CA GLY A 142 30.74 -24.34 -26.35
C GLY A 142 30.89 -25.66 -25.57
N ASN A 143 30.33 -25.75 -24.37
CA ASN A 143 30.26 -27.00 -23.59
C ASN A 143 29.17 -27.97 -24.05
N ARG A 144 28.34 -27.60 -25.05
CA ARG A 144 27.44 -28.53 -25.73
C ARG A 144 28.10 -29.22 -26.93
N ALA A 145 29.30 -29.75 -26.74
CA ALA A 145 29.87 -30.80 -27.59
C ALA A 145 29.38 -32.22 -27.18
N TYR A 146 28.25 -32.32 -26.47
CA TYR A 146 27.60 -33.59 -26.08
C TYR A 146 26.33 -33.89 -26.90
N THR A 147 26.30 -33.56 -28.19
CA THR A 147 25.23 -34.03 -29.09
C THR A 147 25.74 -34.44 -30.49
N SER A 148 26.98 -34.93 -30.60
CA SER A 148 27.49 -35.54 -31.85
C SER A 148 27.33 -37.08 -31.90
N ARG A 149 27.11 -37.75 -30.75
CA ARG A 149 26.88 -39.20 -30.70
C ARG A 149 25.43 -39.62 -30.95
N GLN A 150 24.44 -38.76 -30.71
CA GLN A 150 23.02 -39.07 -30.94
C GLN A 150 22.60 -38.89 -32.41
N THR A 151 23.14 -37.89 -33.12
CA THR A 151 22.85 -37.72 -34.56
C THR A 151 23.43 -38.84 -35.42
N LYS A 152 24.61 -39.39 -35.06
CA LYS A 152 25.13 -40.59 -35.73
C LYS A 152 24.31 -41.85 -35.44
N PHE A 153 23.74 -41.97 -34.23
CA PHE A 153 22.87 -43.10 -33.86
C PHE A 153 21.50 -43.07 -34.56
N ILE A 154 20.91 -41.88 -34.73
CA ILE A 154 19.66 -41.69 -35.46
C ILE A 154 19.86 -41.89 -36.98
N ILE A 155 20.99 -41.44 -37.55
CA ILE A 155 21.33 -41.68 -38.97
C ILE A 155 21.66 -43.17 -39.23
N TRP A 156 22.28 -43.87 -38.27
CA TRP A 156 22.54 -45.31 -38.37
C TRP A 156 21.26 -46.15 -38.28
N MET A 157 20.34 -45.85 -37.33
CA MET A 157 19.04 -46.54 -37.24
C MET A 157 18.16 -46.36 -38.49
N ARG A 158 18.22 -45.19 -39.16
CA ARG A 158 17.47 -44.96 -40.41
C ARG A 158 18.00 -45.75 -41.62
N ARG A 159 19.29 -46.16 -41.64
CA ARG A 159 19.83 -47.04 -42.69
C ARG A 159 19.60 -48.53 -42.41
N ALA A 160 19.46 -48.91 -41.14
CA ALA A 160 19.16 -50.29 -40.75
C ALA A 160 17.69 -50.69 -41.00
N LEU A 161 16.75 -49.73 -41.01
CA LEU A 161 15.33 -49.99 -41.27
C LEU A 161 14.92 -49.99 -42.76
N CYS A 162 15.83 -49.71 -43.70
CA CYS A 162 15.57 -49.72 -45.16
C CYS A 162 16.12 -50.95 -45.89
N LEU A 163 16.56 -51.99 -45.16
CA LEU A 163 17.09 -53.25 -45.73
C LEU A 163 16.29 -54.48 -45.24
N VAL A 164 14.98 -54.34 -45.10
CA VAL A 164 13.99 -55.42 -45.06
C VAL A 164 12.94 -55.13 -46.12
#